data_AF-A0A6G3WRZ0-F1
#
_entry.id   AF-A0A6G3WRZ0-F1
#
_cell.length_a   1.000
_cell.length_b   1.000
_cell.length_c   1.000
_cell.angle_alpha   90.00
_cell.angle_beta   90.00
_cell.angle_gamma   90.00
#
_symmetry.space_group_name_H-M   'P 1'
#
loop_
_entity.id
_entity.type
_entity.pdbx_description
1 polymer ?
#
loop_
_entity_poly.entity_id
_entity_poly.type
_entity_poly.pdbx_seq_one_letter_code
_entity_poly.pdbx_strand_id
1 'polypeptide(L)' 'MVPSVNSVDLAARLPQGELEPLYPDAGHGGIFQYHDRFVPRALEFLEP' A
#
# COMPACT_ATOMS: atom_id res chain seq x y z
N MET A 1 13.10 -3.96 -8.28
CA MET A 1 12.07 -4.75 -7.57
C MET A 1 12.35 -4.68 -6.09
N VAL A 2 11.39 -4.19 -5.29
CA VAL A 2 11.53 -4.04 -3.82
C VAL A 2 10.77 -5.20 -3.14
N PRO A 3 11.36 -5.93 -2.18
CA PRO A 3 10.67 -7.02 -1.48
C PRO A 3 9.44 -6.53 -0.71
N SER A 4 8.32 -7.27 -0.80
CA SER A 4 7.08 -6.93 -0.08
C SER A 4 7.24 -6.89 1.44
N VAL A 5 8.22 -7.63 1.99
CA VAL A 5 8.53 -7.65 3.42
C VAL A 5 8.93 -6.26 3.94
N ASN A 6 9.50 -5.42 3.07
CA ASN A 6 9.92 -4.07 3.45
C ASN A 6 8.73 -3.18 3.79
N SER A 7 7.55 -3.40 3.17
CA SER A 7 6.32 -2.67 3.52
C SER A 7 5.83 -3.02 4.92
N VAL A 8 5.93 -4.30 5.31
CA VAL A 8 5.56 -4.77 6.65
C VAL A 8 6.53 -4.23 7.70
N ASP A 9 7.83 -4.29 7.43
CA ASP A 9 8.86 -3.73 8.31
C ASP A 9 8.71 -2.21 8.47
N LEU A 10 8.40 -1.49 7.39
CA LEU A 10 8.15 -0.05 7.44
C LEU A 10 6.93 0.29 8.32
N ALA A 11 5.83 -0.45 8.16
CA ALA A 11 4.62 -0.27 8.95
C ALA A 11 4.88 -0.50 10.46
N ALA A 12 5.73 -1.47 10.80
CA ALA A 12 6.13 -1.71 12.19
C ALA A 12 6.96 -0.55 12.80
N ARG A 13 7.62 0.26 11.97
CA ARG A 13 8.50 1.36 12.41
C ARG A 13 7.83 2.74 12.40
N LEU A 14 6.70 2.90 11.71
CA LEU A 14 5.97 4.15 11.62
C LEU A 14 4.69 4.07 12.47
N PRO A 15 4.66 4.64 13.69
CA PRO A 15 3.54 4.45 14.63
C PRO A 15 2.23 5.12 14.17
N GLN A 16 2.30 6.06 13.23
CA GLN A 16 1.13 6.68 12.59
C GLN A 16 0.98 6.23 11.12
N GLY A 17 1.76 5.25 10.70
CA GLY A 17 1.68 4.69 9.35
C GLY A 17 0.49 3.74 9.23
N GLU A 18 -0.17 3.78 8.09
CA GLU A 18 -1.21 2.83 7.72
C GLU A 18 -0.67 1.89 6.65
N LEU A 19 -0.87 0.58 6.83
CA LEU A 19 -0.53 -0.43 5.84
C LEU A 19 -1.80 -1.10 5.35
N GLU A 20 -2.15 -0.80 4.11
CA GLU A 20 -3.17 -1.57 3.39
C GLU A 20 -2.70 -3.01 3.15
N PRO A 21 -3.62 -3.99 3.16
CA PRO A 21 -3.29 -5.36 2.78
C PRO A 21 -2.56 -5.42 1.44
N LEU A 22 -1.44 -6.14 1.39
CA LEU A 22 -0.68 -6.33 0.16
C LEU A 22 -1.58 -6.96 -0.91
N TYR A 23 -1.61 -6.35 -2.10
CA TYR A 23 -2.48 -6.81 -3.17
C TYR A 23 -2.09 -8.23 -3.62
N PRO A 24 -3.06 -9.18 -3.67
CA PRO A 24 -2.76 -10.55 -4.02
C PRO A 24 -2.38 -10.66 -5.50
N ASP A 25 -1.41 -11.53 -5.80
CA ASP A 25 -0.91 -11.77 -7.17
C ASP A 25 -0.40 -10.50 -7.90
N ALA A 26 -0.01 -9.48 -7.13
CA ALA A 26 0.49 -8.22 -7.66
C ALA A 26 2.01 -8.20 -7.80
N GLY A 27 2.48 -7.52 -8.84
CA GLY A 27 3.89 -7.21 -9.05
C GLY A 27 4.30 -5.87 -8.40
N HIS A 28 5.48 -5.38 -8.75
CA HIS A 28 5.96 -4.08 -8.26
C HIS A 28 5.05 -2.90 -8.64
N GLY A 29 4.32 -3.02 -9.75
CA GLY A 29 3.29 -2.06 -10.17
C GLY A 29 1.90 -2.34 -9.61
N GLY A 30 1.77 -2.95 -8.43
CA GLY A 30 0.48 -3.42 -7.89
C GLY A 30 -0.63 -2.36 -7.85
N ILE A 31 -0.29 -1.09 -7.68
CA ILE A 31 -1.24 0.03 -7.72
C ILE A 31 -1.93 0.19 -9.08
N PHE A 32 -1.30 -0.23 -10.19
CA PHE A 32 -1.91 -0.19 -11.52
C PHE A 32 -2.83 -1.41 -11.74
N GLN A 33 -2.47 -2.55 -11.17
CA GLN A 33 -3.27 -3.78 -11.23
C GLN A 33 -4.55 -3.67 -10.39
N TYR A 34 -4.48 -2.96 -9.26
CA TYR A 34 -5.59 -2.74 -8.32
C TYR A 34 -5.93 -1.25 -8.16
N HIS A 35 -5.93 -0.51 -9.27
CA HIS A 35 -6.16 0.94 -9.27
C HIS A 35 -7.54 1.33 -8.74
N ASP A 36 -8.53 0.47 -8.94
CA ASP A 36 -9.90 0.59 -8.42
C ASP A 36 -9.97 0.59 -6.88
N ARG A 37 -9.01 -0.07 -6.22
CA ARG A 37 -8.87 -0.06 -4.75
C ARG A 37 -7.90 0.99 -4.26
N PHE A 38 -6.80 1.19 -4.99
CA PHE A 38 -5.76 2.13 -4.61
C PHE A 38 -6.25 3.58 -4.61
N VAL A 39 -6.94 4.02 -5.67
CA VAL A 39 -7.32 5.44 -5.83
C VAL A 39 -8.26 5.91 -4.72
N PRO A 40 -9.38 5.22 -4.41
CA PRO A 40 -10.27 5.66 -3.33
C PRO A 40 -9.56 5.71 -1.98
N ARG A 41 -8.72 4.71 -1.68
CA ARG A 41 -8.00 4.65 -0.40
C ARG A 41 -6.94 5.74 -0.25
N ALA A 42 -6.25 6.06 -1.33
CA ALA A 42 -5.29 7.17 -1.34
C ALA A 42 -6.00 8.52 -1.15
N LEU A 43 -7.17 8.70 -1.75
CA LEU A 43 -7.99 9.91 -1.53
C LEU A 43 -8.45 10.00 -0.08
N GLU A 44 -9.00 8.93 0.50
CA GLU A 44 -9.41 8.88 1.92
C GLU A 44 -8.26 9.24 2.87
N PHE A 45 -7.02 8.83 2.55
CA PHE A 45 -5.86 9.17 3.36
C PHE A 45 -5.41 10.64 3.24
N LEU A 46 -5.59 11.25 2.06
CA LEU A 46 -5.06 12.58 1.74
C LEU A 46 -6.08 13.71 1.92
N GLU A 47 -7.38 13.39 1.85
CA GLU A 47 -8.45 14.36 2.01
C GLU A 47 -8.60 14.76 3.51
N PRO A 48 -8.98 16.02 3.79
CA PRO A 48 -9.01 16.57 5.16
C PRO A 48 -10.13 16.03 6.07
#